data_AF-A0A5C0SFE5-F1
#
_entry.id   AF-A0A5C0SFE5-F1
#
_cell.length_a   1.000
_cell.length_b   1.000
_cell.length_c   1.000
_cell.angle_alpha   90.00
_cell.angle_beta   90.00
_cell.angle_gamma   90.00
#
_symmetry.space_group_name_H-M   'P 1'
#
loop_
_entity.id
_entity.type
_entity.pdbx_description
1 polymer ?
#
loop_
_entity_poly.entity_id
_entity_poly.type
_entity_poly.pdbx_seq_one_letter_code
_entity_poly.pdbx_strand_id
1 'polypeptide(L)'
;MDEEDEYDLIFLDKQVYSDDFEQLFSNVFLNCRSLIDDRDKTKIFKNVTEKWTRRNLKEDIDKAQEVREEVIASMKNCAEIDVEKFVQSVFGNDVEMQQNFIQHLEREGIQLEKIEIDKKWVEKKMKKRIMKTDTGIEIKGEYEDLEDKMKFEIVRNGDGTVNLIIKNVRSMMER
;
A
#
# COMPACT_ATOMS: atom_id res chain seq x y z
N MET A 1 8.32 -23.28 2.72
CA MET A 1 7.27 -24.22 2.30
C MET A 1 7.55 -25.48 3.08
N ASP A 2 6.93 -25.58 4.25
CA ASP A 2 6.98 -26.82 5.02
C ASP A 2 5.98 -27.82 4.41
N GLU A 3 6.36 -29.08 4.46
CA GLU A 3 5.58 -30.22 3.97
C GLU A 3 4.28 -30.40 4.78
N GLU A 4 3.21 -30.82 4.11
CA GLU A 4 1.90 -31.24 4.65
C GLU A 4 0.78 -30.19 4.86
N ASP A 5 0.45 -29.44 3.82
CA ASP A 5 -0.98 -29.17 3.56
C ASP A 5 -1.42 -29.99 2.34
N GLU A 6 -1.92 -31.20 2.58
CA GLU A 6 -2.56 -32.04 1.55
C GLU A 6 -3.95 -31.45 1.23
N TYR A 7 -4.09 -30.84 0.07
CA TYR A 7 -5.35 -30.27 -0.39
C TYR A 7 -6.02 -31.20 -1.41
N ASP A 8 -7.28 -31.58 -1.16
CA ASP A 8 -8.09 -32.35 -2.12
C ASP A 8 -8.51 -31.51 -3.35
N LEU A 9 -8.65 -30.19 -3.18
CA LEU A 9 -9.11 -29.26 -4.23
C LEU A 9 -8.59 -27.84 -3.99
N ILE A 10 -8.01 -27.22 -5.02
CA ILE A 10 -7.66 -25.79 -5.03
C ILE A 10 -8.75 -25.03 -5.79
N PHE A 11 -9.43 -24.13 -5.10
CA PHE A 11 -10.49 -23.29 -5.66
C PHE A 11 -9.99 -21.85 -5.83
N LEU A 12 -9.93 -21.37 -7.07
CA LEU A 12 -9.58 -19.98 -7.39
C LEU A 12 -10.84 -19.14 -7.50
N ASP A 13 -11.14 -18.39 -6.43
CA ASP A 13 -12.21 -17.40 -6.43
C ASP A 13 -11.65 -16.01 -6.72
N LYS A 14 -12.27 -15.29 -7.66
CA LYS A 14 -11.88 -13.93 -7.99
C LYS A 14 -12.50 -12.89 -7.04
N GLN A 15 -13.37 -13.32 -6.11
CA GLN A 15 -14.08 -12.48 -5.12
C GLN A 15 -14.45 -11.10 -5.67
N VAL A 16 -15.20 -11.10 -6.78
CA VAL A 16 -15.58 -9.88 -7.51
C VAL A 16 -16.77 -9.17 -6.85
N TYR A 17 -17.45 -9.83 -5.91
CA TYR A 17 -18.73 -9.40 -5.37
C TYR A 17 -18.70 -9.33 -3.83
N SER A 18 -19.41 -8.36 -3.28
CA SER A 18 -19.39 -7.97 -1.87
C SER A 18 -20.47 -8.65 -1.01
N ASP A 19 -21.19 -9.63 -1.55
CA ASP A 19 -22.35 -10.22 -0.88
C ASP A 19 -21.98 -11.51 -0.14
N ASP A 20 -22.42 -11.61 1.12
CA ASP A 20 -22.23 -12.77 1.99
C ASP A 20 -22.79 -14.08 1.41
N PHE A 21 -23.73 -13.98 0.45
CA PHE A 21 -24.37 -15.11 -0.20
C PHE A 21 -23.43 -15.93 -1.10
N GLU A 22 -22.39 -15.32 -1.67
CA GLU A 22 -21.49 -16.02 -2.60
C GLU A 22 -20.42 -16.85 -1.88
N GLN A 23 -20.16 -16.53 -0.61
CA GLN A 23 -19.30 -17.33 0.26
C GLN A 23 -19.97 -18.63 0.72
N LEU A 24 -21.28 -18.82 0.49
CA LEU A 24 -21.99 -20.04 0.86
C LEU A 24 -21.44 -21.25 0.09
N PHE A 25 -21.09 -21.10 -1.18
CA PHE A 25 -20.60 -22.24 -1.96
C PHE A 25 -19.19 -22.65 -1.54
N SER A 26 -18.27 -21.70 -1.44
CA SER A 26 -16.89 -21.96 -1.04
C SER A 26 -16.78 -22.33 0.45
N ASN A 27 -17.35 -21.53 1.36
CA ASN A 27 -17.18 -21.72 2.80
C ASN A 27 -18.16 -22.71 3.42
N VAL A 28 -19.40 -22.82 2.91
CA VAL A 28 -20.43 -23.70 3.52
C VAL A 28 -20.59 -25.02 2.77
N PHE A 29 -20.63 -25.01 1.43
CA PHE A 29 -20.79 -26.24 0.65
C PHE A 29 -19.47 -27.00 0.46
N LEU A 30 -18.41 -26.32 0.05
CA LEU A 30 -17.09 -26.93 -0.15
C LEU A 30 -16.23 -26.94 1.12
N ASN A 31 -16.63 -26.20 2.16
CA ASN A 31 -15.87 -26.03 3.41
C ASN A 31 -14.40 -25.63 3.16
N CYS A 32 -14.17 -24.79 2.15
CA CYS A 32 -12.85 -24.31 1.79
C CYS A 32 -12.32 -23.37 2.87
N ARG A 33 -11.01 -23.42 3.09
CA ARG A 33 -10.28 -22.37 3.82
C ARG A 33 -9.72 -21.39 2.81
N SER A 34 -9.89 -20.09 3.08
CA SER A 34 -9.27 -19.05 2.26
C SER A 34 -7.77 -19.01 2.54
N LEU A 35 -6.97 -19.24 1.52
CA LEU A 35 -5.53 -19.05 1.56
C LEU A 35 -5.23 -17.73 0.86
N ILE A 36 -4.79 -16.74 1.62
CA ILE A 36 -4.30 -15.48 1.07
C ILE A 36 -2.81 -15.67 0.80
N ASP A 37 -2.41 -15.62 -0.47
CA ASP A 37 -0.99 -15.68 -0.83
C ASP A 37 -0.25 -14.39 -0.42
N ASP A 38 1.08 -14.43 -0.37
CA ASP A 38 1.88 -13.28 0.06
C ASP A 38 1.68 -12.06 -0.84
N ARG A 39 1.35 -12.32 -2.11
CA ARG A 39 1.04 -11.28 -3.09
C ARG A 39 -0.23 -10.53 -2.73
N ASP A 40 -1.28 -11.24 -2.34
CA ASP A 40 -2.56 -10.65 -1.95
C ASP A 40 -2.45 -10.02 -0.57
N LYS A 41 -1.73 -10.62 0.39
CA LYS A 41 -1.37 -9.97 1.66
C LYS A 41 -0.67 -8.62 1.41
N THR A 42 0.33 -8.59 0.52
CA THR A 42 1.07 -7.36 0.15
C THR A 42 0.14 -6.30 -0.46
N LYS A 43 -0.77 -6.70 -1.36
CA LYS A 43 -1.74 -5.78 -1.97
C LYS A 43 -2.75 -5.25 -0.97
N ILE A 44 -3.30 -6.11 -0.12
CA ILE A 44 -4.31 -5.77 0.87
C ILE A 44 -3.69 -4.77 1.85
N PHE A 45 -2.50 -5.07 2.40
CA PHE A 45 -1.78 -4.12 3.26
C PHE A 45 -1.61 -2.76 2.60
N LYS A 46 -1.04 -2.71 1.38
CA LYS A 46 -0.85 -1.45 0.65
C LYS A 46 -2.15 -0.66 0.50
N ASN A 47 -3.24 -1.34 0.13
CA ASN A 47 -4.51 -0.71 -0.14
C ASN A 47 -5.20 -0.22 1.14
N VAL A 48 -5.17 -1.03 2.20
CA VAL A 48 -5.76 -0.69 3.50
C VAL A 48 -5.04 0.50 4.11
N THR A 49 -3.70 0.48 4.10
CA THR A 49 -2.89 1.62 4.57
C THR A 49 -3.22 2.89 3.80
N GLU A 50 -3.24 2.85 2.46
CA GLU A 50 -3.57 4.05 1.66
C GLU A 50 -5.00 4.54 1.88
N LYS A 51 -5.99 3.63 2.02
CA LYS A 51 -7.37 4.00 2.37
C LYS A 51 -7.46 4.66 3.74
N TRP A 52 -6.69 4.18 4.72
CA TRP A 52 -6.65 4.75 6.05
C TRP A 52 -5.99 6.12 6.04
N THR A 53 -4.82 6.24 5.40
CA THR A 53 -4.06 7.49 5.27
C THR A 53 -4.92 8.59 4.64
N ARG A 54 -5.63 8.29 3.55
CA ARG A 54 -6.52 9.28 2.91
C ARG A 54 -7.68 9.75 3.78
N ARG A 55 -8.21 8.88 4.63
CA ARG A 55 -9.35 9.19 5.50
C ARG A 55 -8.94 9.99 6.73
N ASN A 56 -7.84 9.60 7.37
CA ASN A 56 -7.44 10.12 8.67
C ASN A 56 -6.41 11.26 8.58
N LEU A 57 -5.62 11.32 7.51
CA LEU A 57 -4.54 12.31 7.33
C LEU A 57 -4.81 13.23 6.14
N LYS A 58 -6.08 13.60 5.93
CA LYS A 58 -6.49 14.46 4.80
C LYS A 58 -5.92 15.88 4.91
N GLU A 59 -5.86 16.40 6.13
CA GLU A 59 -5.38 17.76 6.42
C GLU A 59 -3.87 17.77 6.72
N ASP A 60 -3.31 16.64 7.15
CA ASP A 60 -1.89 16.48 7.43
C ASP A 60 -1.16 15.79 6.27
N ILE A 61 -0.87 16.60 5.25
CA ILE A 61 -0.19 16.13 4.02
C ILE A 61 1.21 15.59 4.34
N ASP A 62 1.90 16.18 5.32
CA ASP A 62 3.24 15.74 5.73
C ASP A 62 3.20 14.36 6.36
N LYS A 63 2.32 14.15 7.34
CA LYS A 63 2.14 12.84 7.95
C LYS A 63 1.65 11.80 6.94
N ALA A 64 0.74 12.19 6.05
CA ALA A 64 0.27 11.30 4.99
C ALA A 64 1.41 10.87 4.04
N GLN A 65 2.37 11.76 3.79
CA GLN A 65 3.53 11.46 2.96
C GLN A 65 4.52 10.54 3.71
N GLU A 66 4.78 10.80 4.99
CA GLU A 66 5.62 9.96 5.85
C GLU A 66 5.10 8.51 5.90
N VAL A 67 3.79 8.31 6.09
CA VAL A 67 3.19 6.96 6.08
C VAL A 67 3.45 6.25 4.75
N ARG A 68 3.28 6.96 3.62
CA ARG A 68 3.47 6.37 2.29
C ARG A 68 4.92 6.01 2.02
N GLU A 69 5.86 6.85 2.46
CA GLU A 69 7.29 6.59 2.35
C GLU A 69 7.68 5.36 3.16
N GLU A 70 7.19 5.24 4.39
CA GLU A 70 7.45 4.08 5.24
C GLU A 70 6.86 2.79 4.66
N VAL A 71 5.66 2.83 4.06
CA VAL A 71 5.08 1.66 3.36
C VAL A 71 5.99 1.20 2.24
N ILE A 72 6.50 2.15 1.43
CA ILE A 72 7.38 1.83 0.30
C ILE A 72 8.72 1.30 0.78
N ALA A 73 9.31 1.93 1.81
CA ALA A 73 10.55 1.49 2.41
C ALA A 73 10.42 0.06 2.98
N SER A 74 9.36 -0.21 3.73
CA SER A 74 9.07 -1.53 4.31
C SER A 74 8.91 -2.59 3.22
N MET A 75 8.13 -2.30 2.17
CA MET A 75 7.94 -3.24 1.06
C MET A 75 9.23 -3.52 0.27
N LYS A 76 10.10 -2.51 0.10
CA LYS A 76 11.36 -2.67 -0.62
C LYS A 76 12.43 -3.38 0.21
N ASN A 77 12.55 -3.05 1.48
CA ASN A 77 13.71 -3.44 2.29
C ASN A 77 13.45 -4.66 3.19
N CYS A 78 12.20 -4.93 3.59
CA CYS A 78 11.89 -5.99 4.54
C CYS A 78 11.31 -7.23 3.83
N ALA A 79 11.63 -8.44 4.28
CA ALA A 79 10.99 -9.66 3.77
C ALA A 79 9.55 -9.83 4.33
N GLU A 80 9.36 -9.35 5.55
CA GLU A 80 8.09 -9.34 6.28
C GLU A 80 7.86 -7.95 6.88
N ILE A 81 6.60 -7.53 6.99
CA ILE A 81 6.21 -6.32 7.73
C ILE A 81 5.72 -6.74 9.11
N ASP A 82 6.44 -6.27 10.12
CA ASP A 82 6.01 -6.28 11.51
C ASP A 82 5.11 -5.05 11.73
N VAL A 83 3.80 -5.31 11.89
CA VAL A 83 2.78 -4.24 11.93
C VAL A 83 3.00 -3.32 13.13
N GLU A 84 3.37 -3.86 14.29
CA GLU A 84 3.62 -3.06 15.49
C GLU A 84 4.81 -2.11 15.28
N LYS A 85 5.91 -2.61 14.72
CA LYS A 85 7.08 -1.77 14.42
C LYS A 85 6.77 -0.71 13.36
N PHE A 86 6.02 -1.06 12.33
CA PHE A 86 5.59 -0.11 11.30
C PHE A 86 4.73 1.01 11.91
N VAL A 87 3.78 0.65 12.76
CA VAL A 87 2.89 1.58 13.43
C VAL A 87 3.66 2.48 14.40
N GLN A 88 4.64 1.92 15.10
CA GLN A 88 5.51 2.69 15.99
C GLN A 88 6.46 3.62 15.21
N SER A 89 6.98 3.20 14.06
CA SER A 89 7.88 4.05 13.25
C SER A 89 7.14 5.27 12.69
N VAL A 90 5.90 5.08 12.25
CA VAL A 90 5.08 6.16 11.67
C VAL A 90 4.43 7.02 12.75
N PHE A 91 3.83 6.46 13.80
CA PHE A 91 3.01 7.24 14.75
C PHE A 91 3.71 7.52 16.10
N GLY A 92 4.92 7.00 16.31
CA GLY A 92 5.75 7.31 17.46
C GLY A 92 5.12 6.86 18.79
N ASN A 93 4.65 7.83 19.58
CA ASN A 93 4.00 7.60 20.89
C ASN A 93 2.50 7.94 20.88
N ASP A 94 1.92 8.25 19.72
CA ASP A 94 0.48 8.51 19.59
C ASP A 94 -0.30 7.19 19.64
N VAL A 95 -0.53 6.70 20.85
CA VAL A 95 -1.21 5.41 21.11
C VAL A 95 -2.60 5.37 20.47
N GLU A 96 -3.30 6.51 20.39
CA GLU A 96 -4.64 6.58 19.81
C GLU A 96 -4.61 6.35 18.29
N MET A 97 -3.70 7.02 17.57
CA MET A 97 -3.51 6.75 16.13
C MET A 97 -3.05 5.32 15.88
N GLN A 98 -2.15 4.79 16.71
CA GLN A 98 -1.65 3.42 16.57
C GLN A 98 -2.78 2.40 16.69
N GLN A 99 -3.59 2.51 17.75
CA GLN A 99 -4.73 1.62 17.95
C GLN A 99 -5.78 1.78 16.85
N ASN A 100 -6.05 3.00 16.40
CA ASN A 100 -6.99 3.25 15.31
C ASN A 100 -6.54 2.57 14.01
N PHE A 101 -5.26 2.65 13.68
CA PHE A 101 -4.68 2.00 12.51
C PHE A 101 -4.73 0.47 12.62
N ILE A 102 -4.30 -0.08 13.76
CA ILE A 102 -4.31 -1.52 14.05
C ILE A 102 -5.73 -2.09 13.92
N GLN A 103 -6.72 -1.47 14.57
CA GLN A 103 -8.12 -1.88 14.47
C GLN A 103 -8.65 -1.82 13.03
N HIS A 104 -8.14 -0.86 12.23
CA HIS A 104 -8.53 -0.78 10.82
C HIS A 104 -7.95 -1.93 9.98
N LEU A 105 -6.71 -2.34 10.25
CA LEU A 105 -6.09 -3.50 9.60
C LEU A 105 -6.83 -4.80 9.95
N GLU A 106 -7.18 -4.99 11.22
CA GLU A 106 -7.93 -6.17 11.68
C GLU A 106 -9.30 -6.27 11.01
N ARG A 107 -10.04 -5.15 10.91
CA ARG A 107 -11.36 -5.11 10.25
C ARG A 107 -11.30 -5.46 8.76
N GLU A 108 -10.18 -5.20 8.10
CA GLU A 108 -9.97 -5.53 6.68
C GLU A 108 -9.31 -6.92 6.51
N GLY A 109 -9.23 -7.73 7.58
CA GLY A 109 -8.81 -9.13 7.52
C GLY A 109 -7.31 -9.37 7.52
N ILE A 110 -6.50 -8.36 7.87
CA ILE A 110 -5.05 -8.53 8.02
C ILE A 110 -4.75 -8.97 9.46
N GLN A 111 -4.24 -10.19 9.61
CA GLN A 111 -3.76 -10.70 10.91
C GLN A 111 -2.45 -10.00 11.30
N LEU A 112 -2.33 -9.66 12.59
CA LEU A 112 -1.35 -8.71 13.11
C LEU A 112 0.09 -9.23 13.23
N GLU A 113 0.34 -10.51 13.01
CA GLU A 113 1.59 -11.10 13.49
C GLU A 113 2.78 -10.86 12.55
N LYS A 114 2.61 -11.01 11.22
CA LYS A 114 3.60 -10.66 10.19
C LYS A 114 2.96 -10.72 8.80
N ILE A 115 3.26 -9.73 7.96
CA ILE A 115 2.81 -9.70 6.56
C ILE A 115 4.01 -10.05 5.67
N GLU A 116 4.02 -11.26 5.12
CA GLU A 116 5.03 -11.65 4.13
C GLU A 116 4.89 -10.83 2.83
N ILE A 117 6.02 -10.35 2.31
CA ILE A 117 6.07 -9.47 1.15
C ILE A 117 6.47 -10.25 -0.11
N ASP A 118 5.63 -10.20 -1.14
CA ASP A 118 6.01 -10.65 -2.49
C ASP A 118 6.96 -9.63 -3.15
N LYS A 119 8.27 -9.89 -3.04
CA LYS A 119 9.32 -9.04 -3.63
C LYS A 119 9.21 -8.89 -5.14
N LYS A 120 8.85 -9.94 -5.87
CA LYS A 120 8.70 -9.88 -7.33
C LYS A 120 7.56 -8.96 -7.72
N TRP A 121 6.46 -9.00 -6.95
CA TRP A 121 5.35 -8.09 -7.14
C TRP A 121 5.72 -6.65 -6.81
N VAL A 122 6.41 -6.42 -5.68
CA VAL A 122 6.87 -5.09 -5.26
C VAL A 122 7.78 -4.47 -6.32
N GLU A 123 8.82 -5.18 -6.77
CA GLU A 123 9.73 -4.71 -7.82
C GLU A 123 8.99 -4.32 -9.09
N LYS A 124 8.02 -5.13 -9.52
CA LYS A 124 7.25 -4.87 -10.74
C LYS A 124 6.27 -3.71 -10.59
N LYS A 125 5.62 -3.57 -9.43
CA LYS A 125 4.51 -2.63 -9.22
C LYS A 125 4.90 -1.30 -8.59
N MET A 126 5.99 -1.26 -7.83
CA MET A 126 6.52 -0.03 -7.23
C MET A 126 7.59 0.65 -8.08
N LYS A 127 7.91 0.07 -9.25
CA LYS A 127 8.83 0.67 -10.21
C LYS A 127 8.36 2.04 -10.72
N LYS A 128 7.06 2.24 -10.90
CA LYS A 128 6.49 3.51 -11.41
C LYS A 128 5.58 4.16 -10.37
N ARG A 129 5.69 5.48 -10.26
CA ARG A 129 4.77 6.33 -9.49
C ARG A 129 3.93 7.16 -10.46
N ILE A 130 2.64 7.26 -10.16
CA ILE A 130 1.67 8.08 -10.91
C ILE A 130 1.07 9.07 -9.91
N MET A 131 1.18 10.35 -10.22
CA MET A 131 0.60 11.45 -9.47
C MET A 131 -0.43 12.16 -10.34
N LYS A 132 -1.63 12.37 -9.81
CA LYS A 132 -2.68 13.15 -10.46
C LYS A 132 -2.94 14.40 -9.64
N THR A 133 -2.88 15.56 -10.28
CA THR A 133 -3.23 16.83 -9.67
C THR A 133 -4.74 17.07 -9.78
N ASP A 134 -5.26 17.90 -8.89
CA ASP A 134 -6.61 18.46 -8.96
C ASP A 134 -6.82 19.35 -10.20
N THR A 135 -5.75 19.95 -10.72
CA THR A 135 -5.72 20.72 -11.97
C THR A 135 -5.78 19.86 -13.25
N GLY A 136 -5.80 18.53 -13.12
CA GLY A 136 -5.93 17.61 -14.26
C GLY A 136 -4.62 17.18 -14.93
N ILE A 137 -3.46 17.44 -14.30
CA ILE A 137 -2.15 17.01 -14.78
C ILE A 137 -1.85 15.62 -14.22
N GLU A 138 -1.41 14.69 -15.08
CA GLU A 138 -0.87 13.39 -14.67
C GLU A 138 0.65 13.37 -14.86
N ILE A 139 1.39 13.11 -13.79
CA ILE A 139 2.84 12.89 -13.80
C ILE A 139 3.11 11.42 -13.59
N LYS A 140 3.86 10.81 -14.49
CA LYS A 140 4.24 9.40 -14.44
C LYS A 140 5.73 9.25 -14.67
N GLY A 141 6.42 8.62 -13.72
CA GLY A 141 7.86 8.41 -13.77
C GLY A 141 8.27 7.13 -13.06
N GLU A 142 9.52 6.75 -13.23
CA GLU A 142 10.15 5.76 -12.35
C GLU A 142 10.21 6.32 -10.93
N TYR A 143 9.97 5.47 -9.94
CA TYR A 143 9.90 5.91 -8.54
C TYR A 143 11.21 6.58 -8.11
N GLU A 144 12.35 5.97 -8.43
CA GLU A 144 13.68 6.50 -8.09
C GLU A 144 13.95 7.87 -8.72
N ASP A 145 13.44 8.11 -9.93
CA ASP A 145 13.57 9.42 -10.59
C ASP A 145 12.71 10.50 -9.93
N LEU A 146 11.56 10.11 -9.37
CA LEU A 146 10.64 11.04 -8.68
C LEU A 146 11.03 11.31 -7.23
N GLU A 147 11.85 10.46 -6.60
CA GLU A 147 12.45 10.72 -5.28
C GLU A 147 13.80 11.45 -5.37
N ASP A 148 14.42 11.49 -6.55
CA ASP A 148 15.68 12.20 -6.76
C ASP A 148 15.46 13.72 -6.78
N LYS A 149 15.89 14.40 -5.71
CA LYS A 149 15.81 15.88 -5.56
C LYS A 149 16.52 16.66 -6.66
N MET A 150 17.41 16.03 -7.43
CA MET A 150 18.05 16.62 -8.62
C MET A 150 17.19 16.48 -9.89
N LYS A 151 16.13 15.67 -9.88
CA LYS A 151 15.23 15.46 -11.02
C LYS A 151 13.82 15.97 -10.74
N PHE A 152 13.31 15.79 -9.53
CA PHE A 152 11.94 16.14 -9.16
C PHE A 152 11.88 16.74 -7.75
N GLU A 153 11.03 17.73 -7.56
CA GLU A 153 10.80 18.35 -6.26
C GLU A 153 9.35 18.81 -6.10
N ILE A 154 8.79 18.61 -4.90
CA ILE A 154 7.49 19.14 -4.50
C ILE A 154 7.75 20.28 -3.51
N VAL A 155 7.34 21.50 -3.85
CA VAL A 155 7.50 22.69 -3.02
C VAL A 155 6.15 23.16 -2.51
N ARG A 156 6.00 23.32 -1.20
CA ARG A 156 4.76 23.83 -0.61
C ARG A 156 4.78 25.36 -0.55
N ASN A 157 3.66 25.99 -0.92
CA ASN A 157 3.55 27.45 -1.00
C ASN A 157 3.03 28.09 0.29
N GLY A 158 2.52 27.30 1.24
CA GLY A 158 2.00 27.76 2.54
C GLY A 158 0.54 28.20 2.54
N ASP A 159 -0.08 28.33 1.36
CA ASP A 159 -1.51 28.62 1.16
C ASP A 159 -2.36 27.36 0.92
N GLY A 160 -1.78 26.18 1.16
CA GLY A 160 -2.38 24.87 0.87
C GLY A 160 -2.11 24.35 -0.54
N THR A 161 -1.48 25.14 -1.41
CA THR A 161 -1.06 24.68 -2.75
C THR A 161 0.38 24.16 -2.75
N VAL A 162 0.71 23.35 -3.76
CA VAL A 162 2.06 22.82 -3.98
C VAL A 162 2.49 23.03 -5.43
N ASN A 163 3.77 23.31 -5.64
CA ASN A 163 4.41 23.35 -6.93
C ASN A 163 5.16 22.03 -7.17
N LEU A 164 5.05 21.51 -8.39
CA LEU A 164 5.79 20.32 -8.85
C LEU A 164 6.88 20.78 -9.83
N ILE A 165 8.15 20.56 -9.49
CA ILE A 165 9.30 21.07 -10.23
C ILE A 165 10.07 19.90 -10.84
N ILE A 166 10.22 19.90 -12.16
CA ILE A 166 11.09 18.96 -12.90
C ILE A 166 12.40 19.69 -13.22
N LYS A 167 13.53 19.15 -12.74
CA LYS A 167 14.85 19.79 -12.79
C LYS A 167 15.75 19.17 -13.86
N ASN A 168 16.77 19.91 -14.27
CA ASN A 168 17.86 19.44 -15.13
C ASN A 168 17.42 18.87 -16.50
N VAL A 169 16.31 19.37 -17.06
CA VAL A 169 15.81 18.96 -18.39
C VAL A 169 16.62 19.62 -19.50
N ARG A 170 17.25 18.81 -20.37
CA ARG A 170 18.03 19.31 -21.53
C ARG A 170 17.27 19.29 -22.86
N SER A 171 16.27 18.42 -22.96
CA SER A 171 15.50 18.22 -24.19
C SER A 171 14.10 17.75 -23.82
N MET A 172 13.10 18.19 -24.58
CA MET A 172 11.71 17.79 -24.46
C MET A 172 11.17 17.46 -25.86
N MET A 173 10.32 16.44 -25.94
CA MET A 173 9.57 16.11 -27.15
C MET A 173 8.09 16.13 -26.82
N GLU A 174 7.32 16.86 -27.62
CA GLU A 174 5.87 16.80 -27.63
C GLU A 174 5.45 15.79 -28.70
N ARG A 175 4.46 14.95 -28.40
CA ARG A 175 3.96 13.91 -29.31
C ARG A 175 2.63 14.31 -29.90
#